data_AF-A0A7C4AEW8-F1
#
_entry.id   AF-A0A7C4AEW8-F1
#
_cell.length_a   1.000
_cell.length_b   1.000
_cell.length_c   1.000
_cell.angle_alpha   90.00
_cell.angle_beta   90.00
_cell.angle_gamma   90.00
#
_symmetry.space_group_name_H-M   'P 1'
#
loop_
_entity.id
_entity.type
_entity.pdbx_description
1 polymer ?
#
loop_
_entity_poly.entity_id
_entity_poly.type
_entity_poly.pdbx_seq_one_letter_code
_entity_poly.pdbx_strand_id
1 'polypeptide(L)'
;PKRVELTQYNGIPHLYSPVIVEPDKVLSALKWAIQEMDRRYKLFAENGVRNIDSYNEMSGFNALPYILVIIDELADIIMFAPADVEDAICRIAQMARATGIHLVVSTQRPSVDVITGLIKANIPCRIAFNVSSQVDSRVIIDTPGAEKLLGRGDMLFIPPDQAKPTRIQGTFVSDGEIKRLIDFIKKAGLPPVYTEEVTKMPVKTTLSQTETEEKDELFDDAVRIICNFDRASASLLQRRLKIGYARAARILDQLEAANIIGPAEGSKSREVFNKNAQEYLTSKMVQQQ
;
A
#
# COMPACT_ATOMS: atom_id res chain seq x y z
N PRO A 1 1.20 10.82 -2.74
CA PRO A 1 0.18 11.51 -1.91
C PRO A 1 0.07 13.02 -2.16
N LYS A 2 1.19 13.74 -2.38
CA LYS A 2 1.14 15.14 -2.80
C LYS A 2 0.71 15.26 -4.27
N ARG A 3 -0.26 16.13 -4.55
CA ARG A 3 -0.93 16.24 -5.87
C ARG A 3 -0.16 17.03 -6.94
N VAL A 4 1.06 17.48 -6.65
CA VAL A 4 1.70 18.55 -7.45
C VAL A 4 2.93 18.09 -8.22
N GLU A 5 3.86 17.35 -7.59
CA GLU A 5 5.18 17.10 -8.18
C GLU A 5 5.16 16.12 -9.36
N LEU A 6 4.53 14.95 -9.18
CA LEU A 6 4.54 13.89 -10.18
C LEU A 6 3.34 13.93 -11.14
N THR A 7 2.26 14.66 -10.83
CA THR A 7 1.02 14.63 -11.62
C THR A 7 1.18 15.19 -13.03
N GLN A 8 2.17 16.05 -13.26
CA GLN A 8 2.53 16.57 -14.59
C GLN A 8 2.95 15.46 -15.59
N TYR A 9 3.44 14.32 -15.09
CA TYR A 9 3.86 13.19 -15.92
C TYR A 9 2.69 12.34 -16.44
N ASN A 10 1.46 12.56 -15.95
CA ASN A 10 0.29 11.83 -16.44
C ASN A 10 0.17 11.90 -17.96
N GLY A 11 -0.09 10.75 -18.59
CA GLY A 11 -0.26 10.64 -20.04
C GLY A 11 1.01 10.32 -20.84
N ILE A 12 2.18 10.18 -20.21
CA ILE A 12 3.36 9.63 -20.90
C ILE A 12 3.18 8.11 -21.11
N PRO A 13 3.69 7.53 -22.22
CA PRO A 13 3.49 6.12 -22.57
C PRO A 13 4.18 5.13 -21.61
N HIS A 14 5.13 5.60 -20.80
CA HIS A 14 5.88 4.78 -19.86
C HIS A 14 5.10 4.43 -18.57
N LEU A 15 3.98 5.11 -18.32
CA LEU A 15 3.22 4.92 -17.09
C LEU A 15 2.36 3.65 -17.16
N TYR A 16 2.54 2.76 -16.19
CA TYR A 16 1.67 1.60 -15.96
C TYR A 16 0.30 1.97 -15.40
N SER A 17 0.19 3.09 -14.71
CA SER A 17 -1.06 3.64 -14.21
C SER A 17 -0.98 5.16 -14.17
N PRO A 18 -2.12 5.88 -14.11
CA PRO A 18 -2.10 7.28 -13.74
C PRO A 18 -1.39 7.45 -12.39
N VAL A 19 -0.77 8.62 -12.21
CA VAL A 19 -0.07 8.98 -10.97
C VAL A 19 -1.02 8.81 -9.79
N ILE A 20 -0.62 7.93 -8.87
CA ILE A 20 -1.43 7.52 -7.73
C ILE A 20 -1.30 8.56 -6.62
N VAL A 21 -2.44 9.09 -6.16
CA VAL A 21 -2.47 10.12 -5.11
C VAL A 21 -3.08 9.60 -3.80
N GLU A 22 -3.89 8.54 -3.87
CA GLU A 22 -4.59 7.94 -2.74
C GLU A 22 -3.72 6.87 -2.04
N PRO A 23 -3.50 6.96 -0.71
CA PRO A 23 -2.59 6.05 0.00
C PRO A 23 -2.95 4.56 -0.08
N ASP A 24 -4.24 4.23 -0.07
CA ASP A 24 -4.76 2.87 -0.23
C ASP A 24 -4.34 2.28 -1.59
N LYS A 25 -4.48 3.07 -2.67
CA LYS A 25 -4.05 2.66 -4.02
C LYS A 25 -2.53 2.53 -4.15
N VAL A 26 -1.75 3.28 -3.37
CA VAL A 26 -0.29 3.11 -3.34
C VAL A 26 0.06 1.73 -2.79
N LEU A 27 -0.61 1.28 -1.73
CA LEU A 27 -0.42 -0.05 -1.20
C LEU A 27 -0.87 -1.13 -2.20
N SER A 28 -1.96 -0.91 -2.93
CA SER A 28 -2.35 -1.78 -4.06
C SER A 28 -1.23 -1.92 -5.09
N ALA A 29 -0.59 -0.81 -5.47
CA ALA A 29 0.48 -0.80 -6.46
C ALA A 29 1.75 -1.51 -5.98
N LEU A 30 2.08 -1.38 -4.69
CA LEU A 30 3.18 -2.13 -4.08
C LEU A 30 2.91 -3.63 -4.08
N LYS A 31 1.68 -4.06 -3.75
CA LYS A 31 1.29 -5.48 -3.81
C LYS A 31 1.31 -6.01 -5.24
N TRP A 32 0.86 -5.21 -6.21
CA TRP A 32 0.97 -5.56 -7.62
C TRP A 32 2.43 -5.74 -8.05
N ALA A 33 3.33 -4.84 -7.64
CA ALA A 33 4.76 -4.96 -7.95
C ALA A 33 5.37 -6.25 -7.38
N ILE A 34 4.95 -6.68 -6.19
CA ILE A 34 5.34 -7.96 -5.60
C ILE A 34 4.80 -9.15 -6.42
N GLN A 35 3.55 -9.09 -6.87
CA GLN A 35 2.98 -10.15 -7.69
C GLN A 35 3.66 -10.24 -9.06
N GLU A 36 3.96 -9.10 -9.68
CA GLU A 36 4.71 -9.04 -10.94
C GLU A 36 6.14 -9.58 -10.75
N MET A 37 6.80 -9.27 -9.64
CA MET A 37 8.08 -9.87 -9.26
C MET A 37 7.98 -11.40 -9.18
N ASP A 38 7.00 -11.94 -8.46
CA ASP A 38 6.78 -13.38 -8.32
C ASP A 38 6.46 -14.04 -9.69
N ARG A 39 5.69 -13.36 -10.55
CA ARG A 39 5.38 -13.81 -11.92
C ARG A 39 6.65 -13.90 -12.76
N ARG A 40 7.50 -12.87 -12.73
CA ARG A 40 8.78 -12.84 -13.46
C ARG A 40 9.72 -13.95 -12.99
N TYR A 41 9.78 -14.21 -11.69
CA TYR A 41 10.59 -15.32 -11.16
C TYR A 41 10.14 -16.69 -11.70
N LYS A 42 8.84 -16.97 -11.74
CA LYS A 42 8.29 -18.20 -12.31
C LYS A 42 8.66 -18.32 -13.79
N LEU A 43 8.45 -17.24 -14.54
CA LEU A 43 8.76 -17.17 -15.95
C LEU A 43 10.25 -17.40 -16.23
N PHE A 44 11.15 -16.84 -15.41
CA PHE A 44 12.58 -17.05 -15.53
C PHE A 44 12.98 -18.50 -15.24
N ALA A 45 12.39 -19.11 -14.20
CA ALA A 45 12.63 -20.50 -13.86
C ALA A 45 12.17 -21.45 -14.97
N GLU A 46 10.99 -21.21 -15.56
CA GLU A 46 10.45 -22.00 -16.70
C GLU A 46 11.35 -21.92 -17.94
N ASN A 47 12.03 -20.80 -18.14
CA ASN A 47 12.94 -20.57 -19.26
C ASN A 47 14.41 -20.84 -18.91
N GLY A 48 14.72 -21.31 -17.69
CA GLY A 48 16.08 -21.66 -17.27
C GLY A 48 17.03 -20.46 -17.11
N VAL A 49 16.51 -19.24 -16.96
CA VAL A 49 17.30 -18.01 -16.81
C VAL A 49 17.24 -17.45 -15.39
N ARG A 50 18.20 -16.59 -15.03
CA ARG A 50 18.37 -16.09 -13.66
C ARG A 50 17.90 -14.65 -13.44
N ASN A 51 17.83 -13.85 -14.50
CA ASN A 51 17.51 -12.43 -14.41
C ASN A 51 16.83 -11.93 -15.70
N ILE A 52 16.34 -10.69 -15.63
CA ILE A 52 15.65 -10.01 -16.73
C ILE A 52 16.54 -9.84 -17.97
N ASP A 53 17.84 -9.60 -17.81
CA ASP A 53 18.77 -9.43 -18.94
C ASP A 53 18.85 -10.71 -19.77
N SER A 54 19.15 -11.83 -19.11
CA SER A 54 19.20 -13.15 -19.74
C SER A 54 17.84 -13.55 -20.34
N TYR A 55 16.73 -13.19 -19.69
CA TYR A 55 15.40 -13.44 -20.23
C TYR A 55 15.14 -12.60 -21.50
N ASN A 56 15.54 -11.33 -21.51
CA ASN A 56 15.30 -10.44 -22.64
C ASN A 56 16.17 -10.78 -23.86
N GLU A 57 17.41 -11.22 -23.64
CA GLU A 57 18.30 -11.71 -24.70
C GLU A 57 17.68 -12.86 -25.50
N MET A 58 16.95 -13.76 -24.84
CA MET A 58 16.27 -14.88 -25.51
C MET A 58 14.88 -14.54 -26.06
N SER A 59 14.19 -13.56 -25.47
CA SER A 59 12.76 -13.31 -25.72
C SER A 59 12.48 -12.39 -26.91
N GLY A 60 13.48 -11.66 -27.41
CA GLY A 60 13.35 -10.78 -28.57
C GLY A 60 12.20 -9.77 -28.40
N PHE A 61 11.14 -9.90 -29.20
CA PHE A 61 9.97 -9.02 -29.14
C PHE A 61 9.12 -9.15 -27.86
N ASN A 62 9.27 -10.23 -27.10
CA ASN A 62 8.58 -10.43 -25.82
C ASN A 62 9.42 -10.02 -24.61
N ALA A 63 10.46 -9.19 -24.83
CA ALA A 63 11.29 -8.65 -23.76
C ALA A 63 10.44 -7.90 -22.71
N LEU A 64 10.73 -8.16 -21.44
CA LEU A 64 10.10 -7.48 -20.32
C LEU A 64 10.76 -6.12 -20.08
N PRO A 65 9.97 -5.07 -19.84
CA PRO A 65 10.53 -3.78 -19.46
C PRO A 65 11.01 -3.79 -18.00
N TYR A 66 11.98 -2.93 -17.70
CA TYR A 66 12.25 -2.57 -16.31
C TYR A 66 11.09 -1.76 -15.75
N ILE A 67 10.74 -2.02 -14.50
CA ILE A 67 9.69 -1.28 -13.78
C ILE A 67 10.37 -0.43 -12.73
N LEU A 68 10.14 0.88 -12.78
CA LEU A 68 10.60 1.83 -11.77
C LEU A 68 9.41 2.30 -10.95
N VAL A 69 9.37 1.92 -9.68
CA VAL A 69 8.37 2.39 -8.72
C VAL A 69 8.93 3.62 -8.02
N ILE A 70 8.30 4.77 -8.22
CA ILE A 70 8.70 6.04 -7.61
C ILE A 70 7.66 6.45 -6.57
N ILE A 71 8.07 6.54 -5.31
CA ILE A 71 7.24 7.03 -4.21
C ILE A 71 7.76 8.41 -3.81
N ASP A 72 6.97 9.44 -4.13
CA ASP A 72 7.20 10.76 -3.59
C ASP A 72 6.56 10.89 -2.21
N GLU A 73 7.37 11.22 -1.21
CA GLU A 73 6.98 11.36 0.20
C GLU A 73 6.46 10.04 0.81
N LEU A 74 7.40 9.17 1.20
CA LEU A 74 7.13 7.90 1.86
C LEU A 74 6.33 8.03 3.17
N ALA A 75 6.61 9.07 3.95
CA ALA A 75 6.04 9.21 5.28
C ALA A 75 4.50 9.28 5.27
N ASP A 76 3.90 9.89 4.25
CA ASP A 76 2.43 9.93 4.09
C ASP A 76 1.83 8.53 3.91
N ILE A 77 2.58 7.62 3.28
CA ILE A 77 2.13 6.25 3.01
C ILE A 77 2.35 5.37 4.26
N ILE A 78 3.49 5.52 4.93
CA ILE A 78 3.78 4.84 6.20
C ILE A 78 2.72 5.21 7.25
N MET A 79 2.33 6.48 7.37
CA MET A 79 1.31 6.89 8.36
C MET A 79 -0.07 6.27 8.12
N PHE A 80 -0.37 5.83 6.89
CA PHE A 80 -1.62 5.17 6.56
C PHE A 80 -1.63 3.69 6.95
N ALA A 81 -0.55 2.96 6.62
CA ALA A 81 -0.42 1.52 6.91
C ALA A 81 1.06 1.14 7.14
N PRO A 82 1.62 1.40 8.34
CA PRO A 82 3.07 1.29 8.57
C PRO A 82 3.62 -0.11 8.26
N ALA A 83 2.99 -1.15 8.82
CA ALA A 83 3.45 -2.52 8.70
C ALA A 83 3.38 -3.04 7.26
N ASP A 84 2.22 -2.88 6.59
CA ASP A 84 2.03 -3.35 5.22
C ASP A 84 2.97 -2.67 4.22
N VAL A 85 3.24 -1.37 4.42
CA VAL A 85 4.11 -0.59 3.55
C VAL A 85 5.57 -0.96 3.77
N GLU A 86 6.01 -1.08 5.03
CA GLU A 86 7.36 -1.51 5.36
C GLU A 86 7.65 -2.93 4.82
N ASP A 87 6.73 -3.88 5.05
CA ASP A 87 6.83 -5.24 4.55
C ASP A 87 6.93 -5.27 3.01
N ALA A 88 6.10 -4.49 2.33
CA ALA A 88 6.11 -4.45 0.88
C ALA A 88 7.41 -3.85 0.32
N ILE A 89 7.89 -2.75 0.90
CA ILE A 89 9.15 -2.12 0.52
C ILE A 89 10.32 -3.07 0.76
N CYS A 90 10.38 -3.72 1.92
CA CYS A 90 11.44 -4.66 2.24
C CYS A 90 11.45 -5.85 1.27
N ARG A 91 10.27 -6.42 0.97
CA ARG A 91 10.15 -7.56 0.05
C ARG A 91 10.61 -7.21 -1.37
N ILE A 92 10.20 -6.04 -1.88
CA ILE A 92 10.65 -5.55 -3.19
C ILE A 92 12.17 -5.31 -3.16
N ALA A 93 12.67 -4.55 -2.19
CA ALA A 93 14.09 -4.20 -2.12
C ALA A 93 15.02 -5.42 -2.01
N GLN A 94 14.59 -6.50 -1.34
CA GLN A 94 15.36 -7.73 -1.20
C GLN A 94 15.41 -8.58 -2.47
N MET A 95 14.28 -8.73 -3.16
CA MET A 95 14.12 -9.78 -4.18
C MET A 95 14.00 -9.22 -5.61
N ALA A 96 13.67 -7.95 -5.77
CA ALA A 96 13.29 -7.41 -7.08
C ALA A 96 14.45 -7.24 -8.08
N ARG A 97 15.71 -7.19 -7.60
CA ARG A 97 16.90 -6.89 -8.43
C ARG A 97 16.99 -7.76 -9.68
N ALA A 98 16.79 -9.07 -9.56
CA ALA A 98 16.88 -9.98 -10.69
C ALA A 98 15.70 -9.84 -11.66
N THR A 99 14.54 -9.40 -11.16
CA THR A 99 13.30 -9.23 -11.93
C THR A 99 13.20 -7.91 -12.69
N GLY A 100 14.17 -7.01 -12.51
CA GLY A 100 14.17 -5.69 -13.14
C GLY A 100 13.12 -4.74 -12.59
N ILE A 101 12.69 -4.93 -11.34
CA ILE A 101 11.82 -4.01 -10.62
C ILE A 101 12.68 -3.23 -9.62
N HIS A 102 12.61 -1.91 -9.67
CA HIS A 102 13.45 -1.02 -8.87
C HIS A 102 12.59 0.01 -8.15
N LEU A 103 13.02 0.39 -6.95
CA LEU A 103 12.31 1.31 -6.08
C LEU A 103 13.12 2.60 -5.90
N VAL A 104 12.47 3.73 -6.06
CA VAL A 104 12.99 5.06 -5.70
C VAL A 104 12.02 5.66 -4.70
N VAL A 105 12.53 5.95 -3.51
CA VAL A 105 11.74 6.45 -2.40
C VAL A 105 12.30 7.80 -1.95
N SER A 106 11.45 8.82 -1.87
CA SER A 106 11.81 10.12 -1.32
C SER A 106 11.03 10.37 -0.02
N THR A 107 11.57 11.22 0.85
CA THR A 107 10.83 11.77 2.00
C THR A 107 11.43 13.12 2.38
N GLN A 108 10.57 14.07 2.77
CA GLN A 108 10.99 15.32 3.39
C GLN A 108 11.04 15.22 4.92
N ARG A 109 10.55 14.11 5.48
CA ARG A 109 10.53 13.82 6.92
C ARG A 109 11.50 12.67 7.23
N PRO A 110 12.80 12.97 7.41
CA PRO A 110 13.80 11.97 7.77
C PRO A 110 13.73 11.63 9.27
N SER A 111 12.67 10.92 9.69
CA SER A 111 12.54 10.38 11.05
C SER A 111 12.79 8.88 11.09
N VAL A 112 13.13 8.34 12.27
CA VAL A 112 13.32 6.90 12.48
C VAL A 112 12.04 6.11 12.24
N ASP A 113 10.88 6.74 12.49
CA ASP A 113 9.56 6.13 12.25
C ASP A 113 9.24 5.99 10.77
N VAL A 114 9.87 6.79 9.90
CA VAL A 114 9.69 6.76 8.45
C VAL A 114 10.80 5.95 7.79
N ILE A 115 12.06 6.18 8.19
CA ILE A 115 13.23 5.49 7.66
C ILE A 115 13.73 4.52 8.74
N THR A 116 12.99 3.43 8.88
CA THR A 116 13.25 2.40 9.89
C THR A 116 14.56 1.64 9.61
N GLY A 117 15.03 0.88 10.60
CA GLY A 117 16.18 -0.01 10.43
C GLY A 117 15.99 -1.06 9.32
N LEU A 118 14.76 -1.58 9.15
CA LEU A 118 14.45 -2.57 8.11
C LEU A 118 14.51 -1.96 6.72
N ILE A 119 13.97 -0.75 6.53
CA ILE A 119 14.07 -0.01 5.27
C ILE A 119 15.55 0.24 4.93
N LYS A 120 16.34 0.71 5.90
CA LYS A 120 17.78 0.97 5.70
C LYS A 120 18.56 -0.30 5.35
N ALA A 121 18.26 -1.42 6.00
CA ALA A 121 18.95 -2.68 5.75
C ALA A 121 18.74 -3.19 4.31
N ASN A 122 17.61 -2.85 3.67
CA ASN A 122 17.28 -3.33 2.33
C ASN A 122 17.51 -2.30 1.21
N ILE A 123 17.67 -1.01 1.54
CA ILE A 123 17.96 0.06 0.58
C ILE A 123 19.37 0.64 0.88
N PRO A 124 20.43 0.08 0.27
CA PRO A 124 21.81 0.49 0.54
C PRO A 124 22.23 1.76 -0.21
N CYS A 125 21.63 2.05 -1.36
CA CYS A 125 21.89 3.26 -2.13
C CYS A 125 21.11 4.43 -1.52
N ARG A 126 21.79 5.50 -1.13
CA ARG A 126 21.15 6.64 -0.43
C ARG A 126 21.65 7.97 -0.95
N ILE A 127 20.73 8.93 -0.99
CA ILE A 127 21.01 10.33 -1.33
C ILE A 127 20.42 11.19 -0.20
N ALA A 128 21.24 12.07 0.36
CA ALA A 128 20.79 13.10 1.30
C ALA A 128 21.07 14.49 0.72
N PHE A 129 20.01 15.28 0.55
CA PHE A 129 20.11 16.72 0.34
C PHE A 129 20.33 17.45 1.67
N ASN A 130 20.41 18.79 1.63
CA ASN A 130 20.47 19.59 2.85
C ASN A 130 19.30 19.26 3.80
N VAL A 131 19.64 18.97 5.05
CA VAL A 131 18.70 18.68 6.14
C VAL A 131 18.91 19.64 7.31
N SER A 132 17.92 19.73 8.20
CA SER A 132 17.91 20.70 9.30
C SER A 132 18.89 20.36 10.42
N SER A 133 19.17 19.08 10.65
CA SER A 133 19.96 18.66 11.81
C SER A 133 20.90 17.49 11.53
N GLN A 134 21.90 17.36 12.40
CA GLN A 134 22.80 16.20 12.42
C GLN A 134 22.06 14.88 12.69
N VAL A 135 20.93 14.94 13.41
CA VAL A 135 20.08 13.76 13.68
C VAL A 135 19.46 13.28 12.37
N ASP A 136 18.87 14.20 11.60
CA ASP A 136 18.26 13.90 10.29
C ASP A 136 19.29 13.31 9.32
N SER A 137 20.51 13.86 9.30
CA SER A 137 21.62 13.32 8.50
C SER A 137 21.90 11.86 8.86
N ARG A 138 21.98 11.53 10.16
CA ARG A 138 22.20 10.15 10.60
C ARG A 138 21.03 9.22 10.27
N VAL A 139 19.80 9.73 10.27
CA VAL A 139 18.64 8.93 9.88
C VAL A 139 18.75 8.49 8.42
N ILE A 140 19.20 9.37 7.51
CA ILE A 140 19.28 9.06 6.08
C ILE A 140 20.57 8.29 5.73
N ILE A 141 21.74 8.76 6.19
CA ILE A 141 23.06 8.29 5.72
C ILE A 141 23.95 7.72 6.83
N ASP A 142 23.39 7.43 8.01
CA ASP A 142 24.07 6.86 9.19
C ASP A 142 25.26 7.69 9.74
N THR A 143 25.54 8.84 9.12
CA THR A 143 26.66 9.72 9.43
C THR A 143 26.23 11.19 9.42
N PRO A 144 26.92 12.07 10.16
CA PRO A 144 26.71 13.51 10.05
C PRO A 144 27.32 14.06 8.75
N GLY A 145 26.76 15.14 8.23
CA GLY A 145 27.32 15.87 7.09
C GLY A 145 26.27 16.52 6.20
N ALA A 146 25.08 15.94 6.09
CA ALA A 146 24.02 16.47 5.23
C ALA A 146 23.48 17.82 5.76
N GLU A 147 23.57 18.07 7.07
CA GLU A 147 23.20 19.35 7.69
C GLU A 147 24.10 20.52 7.30
N LYS A 148 25.27 20.23 6.70
CA LYS A 148 26.26 21.23 6.27
C LYS A 148 26.19 21.53 4.77
N LEU A 149 25.29 20.88 4.04
CA LEU A 149 25.11 21.12 2.61
C LEU A 149 24.53 22.51 2.37
N LEU A 150 24.74 23.07 1.19
CA LEU A 150 24.36 24.44 0.83
C LEU A 150 22.91 24.55 0.30
N GLY A 151 22.23 23.42 0.12
CA GLY A 151 20.94 23.34 -0.55
C GLY A 151 21.06 23.44 -2.07
N ARG A 152 19.95 23.72 -2.77
CA ARG A 152 19.91 23.97 -4.23
C ARG A 152 20.64 22.89 -5.07
N GLY A 153 20.41 21.63 -4.76
CA GLY A 153 20.99 20.49 -5.47
C GLY A 153 22.28 19.93 -4.86
N ASP A 154 22.90 20.59 -3.87
CA ASP A 154 24.04 20.03 -3.14
C ASP A 154 23.59 18.81 -2.30
N MET A 155 24.26 17.67 -2.49
CA MET A 155 23.88 16.39 -1.91
C MET A 155 25.07 15.52 -1.52
N LEU A 156 24.83 14.58 -0.59
CA LEU A 156 25.69 13.46 -0.29
C LEU A 156 25.10 12.18 -0.90
N PHE A 157 25.91 11.46 -1.66
CA PHE A 157 25.55 10.20 -2.30
C PHE A 157 26.34 9.04 -1.67
N ILE A 158 25.63 8.01 -1.25
CA ILE A 158 26.19 6.74 -0.78
C ILE A 158 25.83 5.66 -1.80
N PRO A 159 26.79 5.15 -2.57
CA PRO A 159 26.54 4.03 -3.45
C PRO A 159 26.51 2.71 -2.65
N PRO A 160 25.90 1.63 -3.17
CA PRO A 160 25.78 0.36 -2.44
C PRO A 160 27.10 -0.31 -2.02
N ASP A 161 28.18 0.00 -2.71
CA ASP A 161 29.50 -0.63 -2.58
C ASP A 161 30.47 0.16 -1.68
N GLN A 162 30.09 1.35 -1.21
CA GLN A 162 30.96 2.20 -0.41
C GLN A 162 30.26 2.68 0.86
N ALA A 163 30.99 2.63 1.98
CA ALA A 163 30.48 3.09 3.27
C ALA A 163 30.53 4.61 3.45
N LYS A 164 31.33 5.33 2.65
CA LYS A 164 31.55 6.77 2.80
C LYS A 164 30.73 7.56 1.77
N PRO A 165 30.03 8.63 2.18
CA PRO A 165 29.32 9.48 1.23
C PRO A 165 30.30 10.28 0.37
N THR A 166 29.95 10.42 -0.90
CA THR A 166 30.59 11.35 -1.84
C THR A 166 29.70 12.58 -2.01
N ARG A 167 30.27 13.78 -1.93
CA ARG A 167 29.52 15.02 -2.18
C ARG A 167 29.39 15.28 -3.66
N ILE A 168 28.17 15.52 -4.13
CA ILE A 168 27.83 15.72 -5.55
C ILE A 168 26.91 16.94 -5.66
N GLN A 169 27.05 17.69 -6.75
CA GLN A 169 26.12 18.76 -7.11
C GLN A 169 25.08 18.23 -8.10
N GLY A 170 23.81 18.32 -7.73
CA GLY A 170 22.69 17.97 -8.57
C GLY A 170 22.52 18.91 -9.75
N THR A 171 22.14 18.33 -10.89
CA THR A 171 21.77 19.08 -12.09
C THR A 171 20.45 19.79 -11.84
N PHE A 172 20.43 21.10 -12.05
CA PHE A 172 19.20 21.88 -12.05
C PHE A 172 18.46 21.67 -13.37
N VAL A 173 17.17 21.36 -13.28
CA VAL A 173 16.26 21.28 -14.43
C VAL A 173 15.04 22.13 -14.08
N SER A 174 14.69 23.06 -14.96
CA SER A 174 13.54 23.93 -14.78
C SER A 174 12.22 23.24 -15.14
N ASP A 175 11.11 23.68 -14.54
CA ASP A 175 9.76 23.20 -14.89
C ASP A 175 9.45 23.38 -16.38
N GLY A 176 9.97 24.45 -16.99
CA GLY A 176 9.85 24.68 -18.42
C GLY A 176 10.56 23.63 -19.27
N GLU A 177 11.73 23.14 -18.84
CA GLU A 177 12.44 22.04 -19.49
C GLU A 177 11.69 20.71 -19.33
N ILE A 178 11.22 20.43 -18.12
CA ILE A 178 10.41 19.23 -17.82
C ILE A 178 9.17 19.20 -18.69
N LYS A 179 8.42 20.30 -18.75
CA LYS A 179 7.21 20.40 -19.58
C LYS A 179 7.51 20.18 -21.05
N ARG A 180 8.56 20.79 -21.60
CA ARG A 180 8.96 20.60 -23.00
C ARG A 180 9.28 19.12 -23.30
N LEU A 181 9.96 18.44 -22.38
CA LEU A 181 10.28 17.02 -22.53
C LEU A 181 9.01 16.14 -22.48
N ILE A 182 8.12 16.39 -21.52
CA ILE A 182 6.85 15.66 -21.40
C ILE A 182 5.99 15.87 -22.66
N ASP A 183 5.88 17.11 -23.14
CA ASP A 183 5.12 17.44 -24.36
C ASP A 183 5.72 16.77 -25.60
N PHE A 184 7.05 16.74 -25.70
CA PHE A 184 7.75 16.02 -26.77
C PHE A 184 7.43 14.53 -26.76
N ILE A 185 7.50 13.88 -25.59
CA ILE A 185 7.20 12.45 -25.43
C ILE A 185 5.73 12.16 -25.77
N LYS A 186 4.78 12.98 -25.31
CA LYS A 186 3.35 12.81 -25.61
C LYS A 186 3.04 12.97 -27.10
N LYS A 187 3.71 13.89 -27.79
CA LYS A 187 3.56 14.11 -29.24
C LYS A 187 4.08 12.97 -30.09
N ALA A 188 4.94 12.08 -29.55
CA ALA A 188 5.41 10.90 -30.27
C ALA A 188 4.29 9.90 -30.60
N GLY A 189 3.07 10.08 -30.05
CA GLY A 189 1.85 9.42 -30.54
C GLY A 189 1.57 8.04 -29.95
N LEU A 190 2.32 7.61 -28.94
CA LEU A 190 2.05 6.38 -28.20
C LEU A 190 1.12 6.70 -27.01
N PRO A 191 -0.16 6.29 -27.02
CA PRO A 191 -1.01 6.45 -25.85
C PRO A 191 -0.52 5.54 -24.72
N PRO A 192 -0.66 5.96 -23.45
CA PRO A 192 -0.34 5.09 -22.33
C PRO A 192 -1.31 3.91 -22.28
N VAL A 193 -0.76 2.70 -22.11
CA VAL A 193 -1.53 1.48 -21.86
C VAL A 193 -1.51 1.22 -20.36
N TYR A 194 -2.56 1.68 -19.67
CA TYR A 194 -2.65 1.49 -18.23
C TYR A 194 -3.09 0.07 -17.86
N THR A 195 -2.46 -0.48 -16.84
CA THR A 195 -2.81 -1.75 -16.21
C THR A 195 -3.70 -1.48 -15.00
N GLU A 196 -5.01 -1.75 -15.12
CA GLU A 196 -5.98 -1.44 -14.06
C GLU A 196 -5.69 -2.17 -12.74
N GLU A 197 -5.13 -3.38 -12.82
CA GLU A 197 -4.79 -4.23 -11.68
C GLU A 197 -3.83 -3.57 -10.70
N VAL A 198 -2.97 -2.66 -11.18
CA VAL A 198 -2.01 -1.91 -10.36
C VAL A 198 -2.70 -1.20 -9.19
N THR A 199 -3.92 -0.69 -9.41
CA THR A 199 -4.65 0.09 -8.39
C THR A 199 -5.76 -0.68 -7.69
N LYS A 200 -6.09 -1.88 -8.17
CA LYS A 200 -7.26 -2.65 -7.72
C LYS A 200 -6.91 -3.89 -6.88
N MET A 201 -5.65 -4.08 -6.52
CA MET A 201 -5.26 -5.17 -5.63
C MET A 201 -5.97 -5.08 -4.27
N PRO A 202 -6.43 -6.20 -3.69
CA PRO A 202 -7.11 -6.18 -2.41
C PRO A 202 -6.15 -5.73 -1.29
N VAL A 203 -6.49 -4.59 -0.67
CA VAL A 203 -5.78 -4.08 0.50
C VAL A 203 -6.60 -4.42 1.73
N LYS A 204 -6.11 -5.39 2.53
CA LYS A 204 -6.61 -5.62 3.89
C LYS A 204 -6.10 -4.50 4.80
N THR A 205 -6.69 -3.32 4.71
CA THR A 205 -6.40 -2.27 5.69
C THR A 205 -7.21 -2.56 6.95
N THR A 206 -6.57 -2.61 8.10
CA THR A 206 -7.23 -2.73 9.42
C THR A 206 -8.17 -1.53 9.74
N LEU A 207 -8.25 -0.55 8.84
CA LEU A 207 -8.97 0.71 9.01
C LEU A 207 -10.07 0.97 7.96
N SER A 208 -10.47 -0.03 7.19
CA SER A 208 -11.64 0.07 6.31
C SER A 208 -12.55 -1.14 6.50
N GLN A 209 -13.33 -1.12 7.59
CA GLN A 209 -14.62 -1.80 7.67
C GLN A 209 -15.57 -1.12 6.69
N THR A 210 -15.47 -1.52 5.44
CA THR A 210 -16.54 -1.38 4.44
C THR A 210 -16.36 -2.53 3.45
N GLU A 211 -16.10 -3.72 3.99
CA GLU A 211 -16.50 -4.93 3.28
C GLU A 211 -18.02 -4.98 3.40
N THR A 212 -18.69 -4.88 2.25
CA THR A 212 -19.97 -5.53 2.00
C THR A 212 -19.90 -6.94 2.58
N GLU A 213 -20.34 -7.08 3.82
CA GLU A 213 -20.28 -8.34 4.55
C GLU A 213 -21.23 -9.33 3.89
N GLU A 214 -20.66 -10.39 3.31
CA GLU A 214 -21.33 -11.68 3.35
C GLU A 214 -21.69 -11.95 4.81
N LYS A 215 -22.99 -12.02 5.09
CA LYS A 215 -23.52 -12.29 6.42
C LYS A 215 -22.88 -13.57 6.95
N ASP A 216 -22.43 -13.56 8.20
CA ASP A 216 -21.92 -14.78 8.84
C ASP A 216 -23.01 -15.87 8.75
N GLU A 217 -22.62 -17.11 8.45
CA GLU A 217 -23.55 -18.24 8.31
C GLU A 217 -24.48 -18.41 9.53
N LEU A 218 -24.02 -17.97 10.71
CA LEU A 218 -24.75 -18.05 11.97
C LEU A 218 -25.53 -16.77 12.31
N PHE A 219 -25.60 -15.79 11.40
CA PHE A 219 -26.27 -14.50 11.61
C PHE A 219 -27.77 -14.69 11.90
N ASP A 220 -28.47 -15.51 11.10
CA ASP A 220 -29.91 -15.72 11.28
C ASP A 220 -30.22 -16.47 12.58
N ASP A 221 -29.35 -17.40 12.99
CA ASP A 221 -29.45 -18.08 14.28
C ASP A 221 -29.16 -17.13 15.45
N ALA A 222 -28.20 -16.21 15.28
CA ALA A 222 -27.92 -15.18 16.26
C ALA A 222 -29.12 -14.26 16.47
N VAL A 223 -29.80 -13.82 15.40
CA VAL A 223 -31.04 -13.01 15.47
C VAL A 223 -32.09 -13.73 16.32
N ARG A 224 -32.36 -15.02 16.04
CA ARG A 224 -33.35 -15.81 16.81
C ARG A 224 -33.00 -15.87 18.28
N ILE A 225 -31.72 -16.06 18.60
CA ILE A 225 -31.25 -16.15 19.98
C ILE A 225 -31.42 -14.80 20.71
N ILE A 226 -30.99 -13.68 20.11
CA ILE A 226 -31.05 -12.38 20.79
C ILE A 226 -32.50 -11.91 21.01
N CYS A 227 -33.41 -12.16 20.07
CA CYS A 227 -34.84 -11.84 20.23
C CYS A 227 -35.48 -12.68 21.35
N ASN A 228 -35.12 -13.96 21.47
CA ASN A 228 -35.65 -14.84 22.52
C ASN A 228 -35.18 -14.45 23.94
N PHE A 229 -33.96 -13.93 24.07
CA PHE A 229 -33.39 -13.57 25.37
C PHE A 229 -33.51 -12.09 25.72
N ASP A 230 -34.05 -11.27 24.79
CA ASP A 230 -34.25 -9.82 24.91
C ASP A 230 -32.96 -9.06 25.30
N ARG A 231 -31.80 -9.62 24.96
CA ARG A 231 -30.47 -9.06 25.25
C ARG A 231 -29.41 -9.62 24.31
N ALA A 232 -28.54 -8.75 23.80
CA ALA A 232 -27.44 -9.13 22.92
C ALA A 232 -26.08 -8.95 23.63
N SER A 233 -25.31 -10.03 23.78
CA SER A 233 -23.96 -9.94 24.35
C SER A 233 -23.05 -11.02 23.76
N ALA A 234 -21.74 -10.73 23.72
CA ALA A 234 -20.76 -11.64 23.12
C ALA A 234 -20.75 -12.99 23.86
N SER A 235 -20.81 -12.96 25.19
CA SER A 235 -20.84 -14.17 26.03
C SER A 235 -22.09 -15.04 25.79
N LEU A 236 -23.23 -14.42 25.49
CA LEU A 236 -24.47 -15.12 25.17
C LEU A 236 -24.38 -15.84 23.83
N LEU A 237 -23.84 -15.19 22.79
CA LEU A 237 -23.62 -15.80 21.49
C LEU A 237 -22.53 -16.87 21.53
N GLN A 238 -21.42 -16.65 22.26
CA GLN A 238 -20.37 -17.66 22.44
C GLN A 238 -20.91 -18.96 23.04
N ARG A 239 -21.77 -18.88 24.06
CA ARG A 239 -22.35 -20.07 24.72
C ARG A 239 -23.38 -20.79 23.87
N ARG A 240 -24.22 -20.06 23.14
CA ARG A 240 -25.34 -20.63 22.39
C ARG A 240 -24.93 -21.14 21.01
N LEU A 241 -24.03 -20.42 20.33
CA LEU A 241 -23.53 -20.77 19.00
C LEU A 241 -22.20 -21.53 19.05
N LYS A 242 -21.60 -21.72 20.23
CA LYS A 242 -20.30 -22.39 20.42
C LYS A 242 -19.17 -21.77 19.58
N ILE A 243 -19.16 -20.44 19.50
CA ILE A 243 -18.19 -19.66 18.72
C ILE A 243 -17.19 -18.93 19.62
N GLY A 244 -16.02 -18.59 19.06
CA GLY A 244 -15.00 -17.77 19.73
C GLY A 244 -15.42 -16.30 19.88
N TYR A 245 -14.76 -15.57 20.79
CA TYR A 245 -15.10 -14.18 21.13
C TYR A 245 -15.05 -13.25 19.91
N ALA A 246 -14.01 -13.35 19.08
CA ALA A 246 -13.84 -12.52 17.90
C ALA A 246 -14.98 -12.69 16.88
N ARG A 247 -15.49 -13.92 16.70
CA ARG A 247 -16.62 -14.20 15.80
C ARG A 247 -17.94 -13.71 16.41
N ALA A 248 -18.13 -13.87 17.71
CA ALA A 248 -19.31 -13.35 18.41
C ALA A 248 -19.38 -11.81 18.37
N ALA A 249 -18.25 -11.13 18.53
CA ALA A 249 -18.16 -9.68 18.40
C ALA A 249 -18.53 -9.22 16.98
N ARG A 250 -17.95 -9.87 15.96
CA ARG A 250 -18.27 -9.59 14.56
C ARG A 250 -19.78 -9.71 14.31
N ILE A 251 -20.40 -10.82 14.71
CA ILE A 251 -21.85 -11.03 14.54
C ILE A 251 -22.67 -9.93 15.24
N LEU A 252 -22.26 -9.46 16.42
CA LEU A 252 -22.93 -8.33 17.09
C LEU A 252 -22.83 -7.04 16.29
N ASP A 253 -21.67 -6.75 15.71
CA ASP A 253 -21.48 -5.56 14.89
C ASP A 253 -22.33 -5.65 13.60
N GLN A 254 -22.48 -6.85 13.00
CA GLN A 254 -23.40 -7.07 11.88
C GLN A 254 -24.86 -6.84 12.29
N LEU A 255 -25.24 -7.27 13.51
CA LEU A 255 -26.59 -7.10 14.05
C LEU A 255 -26.91 -5.63 14.35
N GLU A 256 -25.91 -4.85 14.78
CA GLU A 256 -26.00 -3.40 14.97
C GLU A 256 -26.12 -2.69 13.62
N ALA A 257 -25.30 -3.04 12.63
CA ALA A 257 -25.37 -2.52 11.27
C ALA A 257 -26.73 -2.82 10.60
N ALA A 258 -27.35 -3.95 10.95
CA ALA A 258 -28.69 -4.32 10.52
C ALA A 258 -29.83 -3.66 11.31
N ASN A 259 -29.52 -2.74 12.24
CA ASN A 259 -30.46 -2.07 13.15
C ASN A 259 -31.31 -3.03 14.01
N ILE A 260 -30.79 -4.21 14.35
CA ILE A 260 -31.50 -5.20 15.18
C ILE A 260 -31.20 -4.96 16.67
N ILE A 261 -30.01 -4.46 16.98
CA ILE A 261 -29.55 -4.16 18.34
C ILE A 261 -29.01 -2.74 18.43
N GLY A 262 -29.01 -2.19 19.64
CA GLY A 262 -28.48 -0.87 19.94
C GLY A 262 -26.96 -0.79 19.97
N PRO A 263 -26.42 0.44 20.08
CA PRO A 263 -24.98 0.68 20.09
C PRO A 263 -24.30 0.06 21.31
N ALA A 264 -22.98 -0.12 21.20
CA ALA A 264 -22.18 -0.73 22.27
C ALA A 264 -22.11 0.18 23.53
N GLU A 265 -22.77 -0.24 24.61
CA GLU A 265 -22.61 0.37 25.94
C GLU A 265 -21.55 -0.36 26.78
N GLY A 266 -20.28 -0.22 26.38
CA GLY A 266 -19.15 -0.80 27.09
C GLY A 266 -19.24 -2.34 27.23
N SER A 267 -19.11 -2.87 28.44
CA SER A 267 -19.15 -4.31 28.73
C SER A 267 -20.55 -4.89 28.97
N LYS A 268 -21.60 -4.06 28.88
CA LYS A 268 -22.99 -4.48 29.14
C LYS A 268 -23.62 -5.10 27.89
N SER A 269 -24.71 -5.83 28.10
CA SER A 269 -25.53 -6.37 27.02
C SER A 269 -26.24 -5.23 26.28
N ARG A 270 -26.22 -5.27 24.94
CA ARG A 270 -26.88 -4.31 24.06
C ARG A 270 -28.40 -4.58 24.05
N GLU A 271 -29.17 -3.51 24.00
CA GLU A 271 -30.64 -3.57 23.87
C GLU A 271 -31.04 -4.11 22.49
N VAL A 272 -32.12 -4.89 22.44
CA VAL A 272 -32.66 -5.47 21.21
C VAL A 272 -33.86 -4.65 20.75
N PHE A 273 -33.78 -4.06 19.56
CA PHE A 273 -34.83 -3.17 19.05
C PHE A 273 -36.02 -3.93 18.48
N ASN A 274 -35.80 -5.13 17.93
CA ASN A 274 -36.85 -5.91 17.29
C ASN A 274 -37.09 -7.22 18.04
N LYS A 275 -38.25 -7.34 18.70
CA LYS A 275 -38.58 -8.48 19.59
C LYS A 275 -39.17 -9.69 18.86
N ASN A 276 -39.56 -9.53 17.59
CA ASN A 276 -40.11 -10.61 16.76
C ASN A 276 -39.11 -11.04 15.67
N ALA A 277 -38.35 -12.10 15.94
CA ALA A 277 -37.40 -12.67 14.98
C ALA A 277 -38.09 -13.13 13.67
N GLN A 278 -39.35 -13.57 13.74
CA GLN A 278 -40.11 -14.03 12.58
C GLN A 278 -40.48 -12.89 11.61
N GLU A 279 -40.91 -11.72 12.11
CA GLU A 279 -41.27 -10.58 11.25
C GLU A 279 -40.05 -10.06 10.46
N TYR A 280 -38.87 -10.02 11.07
CA TYR A 280 -37.64 -9.62 10.39
C TYR A 280 -37.25 -10.61 9.28
N LEU A 281 -37.27 -11.92 9.57
CA LEU A 281 -36.95 -12.95 8.58
C LEU A 281 -37.96 -12.99 7.42
N THR A 282 -39.25 -12.77 7.69
CA THR A 282 -40.30 -12.73 6.65
C THR A 282 -40.23 -11.46 5.80
N SER A 283 -39.93 -10.29 6.38
CA SER A 283 -39.78 -9.03 5.62
C SER A 283 -38.68 -9.11 4.55
N LYS A 284 -37.66 -9.94 4.78
CA LYS A 284 -36.51 -10.14 3.89
C LYS A 284 -36.79 -11.09 2.72
N MET A 285 -37.70 -12.06 2.88
CA MET A 285 -38.12 -12.94 1.78
C MET A 285 -38.97 -12.21 0.74
N VAL A 286 -39.70 -11.16 1.13
CA VAL A 286 -40.52 -10.34 0.22
C VAL A 286 -39.68 -9.36 -0.61
N GLN A 287 -38.49 -8.97 -0.14
CA GLN A 287 -37.57 -8.07 -0.85
C GLN A 287 -36.62 -8.79 -1.83
N GLN A 288 -36.64 -10.13 -1.91
CA GLN A 288 -35.83 -10.94 -2.82
C GLN A 288 -36.65 -11.61 -3.95
N GLN A 289 -37.92 -11.24 -4.11
CA GLN A 289 -38.74 -11.49 -5.31
C GLN A 289 -38.98 -10.18 -6.04
#